data_AF-A0A7S1KDW3-F1
#
_entry.id   AF-A0A7S1KDW3-F1
#
_cell.length_a   1.000
_cell.length_b   1.000
_cell.length_c   1.000
_cell.angle_alpha   90.00
_cell.angle_beta   90.00
_cell.angle_gamma   90.00
#
_symmetry.space_group_name_H-M   'P 1'
#
loop_
_entity.id
_entity.type
_entity.pdbx_description
1 polymer ?
#
loop_
_entity_poly.entity_id
_entity_poly.type
_entity_poly.pdbx_seq_one_letter_code
_entity_poly.pdbx_strand_id
1 'polypeptide(L)'
;FLIQSDPESGYDRVVDVLLPLVRDLLSDRASEVRQSACDTLFILSSHLRPKERGTVILTTVLTLAHDPDDEEARGLAVFLLNGLAETLGRELCRQFVSMELLCLSEDPAWKVRKAT
;
A
#
# COMPACT_ATOMS: atom_id res chain seq x y z
N PHE A 1 -19.71 3.20 -7.95
CA PHE A 1 -20.35 2.64 -9.15
C PHE A 1 -20.40 1.12 -9.10
N LEU A 2 -19.28 0.38 -9.17
CA LEU A 2 -19.30 -1.12 -9.15
C LEU A 2 -19.97 -1.71 -7.90
N ILE A 3 -19.49 -1.35 -6.70
CA ILE A 3 -20.05 -1.83 -5.42
C ILE A 3 -21.50 -1.32 -5.21
N GLN A 4 -21.87 -0.19 -5.80
CA GLN A 4 -23.20 0.39 -5.62
C GLN A 4 -24.27 -0.29 -6.50
N SER A 5 -23.86 -0.83 -7.65
CA SER A 5 -24.76 -1.53 -8.58
C SER A 5 -25.02 -2.98 -8.17
N ASP A 6 -24.00 -3.67 -7.69
CA ASP A 6 -24.08 -5.02 -7.13
C ASP A 6 -23.01 -5.14 -6.01
N PRO A 7 -23.40 -5.12 -4.72
CA PRO A 7 -22.45 -5.02 -3.61
C PRO A 7 -21.41 -6.13 -3.54
N GLU A 8 -21.82 -7.40 -3.68
CA GLU A 8 -20.88 -8.51 -3.52
C GLU A 8 -20.07 -8.72 -4.80
N SER A 9 -20.72 -8.81 -5.96
CA SER A 9 -20.02 -8.97 -7.24
C SER A 9 -19.10 -7.79 -7.55
N GLY A 10 -19.54 -6.57 -7.22
CA GLY A 10 -18.73 -5.36 -7.37
C GLY A 10 -17.53 -5.34 -6.43
N TYR A 11 -17.68 -5.83 -5.19
CA TYR A 11 -16.57 -5.98 -4.26
C TYR A 11 -15.56 -7.01 -4.75
N ASP A 12 -16.03 -8.17 -5.21
CA ASP A 12 -15.17 -9.23 -5.73
C ASP A 12 -14.35 -8.72 -6.92
N ARG A 13 -14.94 -7.90 -7.80
CA ARG A 13 -14.18 -7.25 -8.89
C ARG A 13 -13.14 -6.26 -8.42
N VAL A 14 -13.39 -5.54 -7.32
CA VAL A 14 -12.36 -4.67 -6.73
C VAL A 14 -11.19 -5.50 -6.21
N VAL A 15 -11.48 -6.59 -5.49
CA VAL A 15 -10.44 -7.42 -4.85
C VAL A 15 -9.68 -8.27 -5.86
N ASP A 16 -10.38 -8.93 -6.78
CA ASP A 16 -9.80 -9.95 -7.66
C ASP A 16 -9.23 -9.37 -8.95
N VAL A 17 -9.61 -8.15 -9.32
CA VAL A 17 -9.19 -7.52 -10.58
C VAL A 17 -8.49 -6.19 -10.34
N LEU A 18 -9.17 -5.23 -9.70
CA LEU A 18 -8.62 -3.87 -9.61
C LEU A 18 -7.40 -3.80 -8.68
N LEU A 19 -7.43 -4.46 -7.52
CA LEU A 19 -6.31 -4.46 -6.58
C LEU A 19 -5.02 -5.05 -7.19
N PRO A 20 -5.03 -6.24 -7.84
CA PRO A 20 -3.86 -6.76 -8.53
C PRO A 20 -3.32 -5.80 -9.61
N LEU A 21 -4.20 -5.19 -10.40
CA LEU A 21 -3.78 -4.22 -11.43
C LEU A 21 -3.10 -3.01 -10.81
N VAL A 22 -3.68 -2.42 -9.76
CA VAL A 22 -3.07 -1.28 -9.06
C VAL A 22 -1.73 -1.68 -8.45
N ARG A 23 -1.62 -2.89 -7.89
CA ARG A 23 -0.36 -3.39 -7.34
C ARG A 23 0.74 -3.46 -8.41
N ASP A 24 0.43 -3.96 -9.60
CA ASP A 24 1.41 -4.04 -10.68
C ASP A 24 1.87 -2.63 -11.11
N LEU A 25 0.98 -1.63 -11.07
CA LEU A 25 1.29 -0.24 -11.38
C LEU A 25 2.15 0.47 -10.31
N LEU A 26 2.20 -0.05 -9.07
CA LEU A 26 3.09 0.50 -8.03
C LEU A 26 4.57 0.27 -8.35
N SER A 27 4.87 -0.69 -9.24
CA SER A 27 6.23 -0.98 -9.73
C SER A 27 6.48 -0.43 -11.13
N ASP A 28 5.64 0.49 -11.62
CA ASP A 28 5.84 1.11 -12.93
C ASP A 28 7.13 1.95 -12.96
N ARG A 29 7.75 2.06 -14.14
CA ARG A 29 8.98 2.84 -14.33
C ARG A 29 8.73 4.34 -14.24
N ALA A 30 7.55 4.81 -14.64
CA ALA A 30 7.17 6.21 -14.57
C ALA A 30 6.68 6.55 -13.15
N SER A 31 7.29 7.55 -12.53
CA SER A 31 6.96 7.96 -11.16
C SER A 31 5.54 8.50 -11.05
N GLU A 32 5.02 9.13 -12.11
CA GLU A 32 3.64 9.63 -12.17
C GLU A 32 2.61 8.48 -12.16
N VAL A 33 2.94 7.35 -12.79
CA VAL A 33 2.08 6.16 -12.79
C VAL A 33 2.06 5.55 -11.39
N ARG A 34 3.22 5.43 -10.73
CA ARG A 34 3.30 4.95 -9.34
C ARG A 34 2.52 5.83 -8.39
N GLN A 35 2.63 7.16 -8.51
CA GLN A 35 1.88 8.10 -7.69
C GLN A 35 0.37 7.95 -7.90
N SER A 36 -0.08 7.84 -9.16
CA SER A 36 -1.50 7.61 -9.47
C SER A 36 -2.00 6.26 -8.92
N ALA A 37 -1.15 5.24 -8.94
CA ALA A 37 -1.44 3.94 -8.33
C ALA A 37 -1.56 4.03 -6.80
N CYS A 38 -0.70 4.80 -6.13
CA CYS A 38 -0.83 5.08 -4.69
C CYS A 38 -2.14 5.78 -4.34
N ASP A 39 -2.49 6.83 -5.08
CA ASP A 39 -3.74 7.57 -4.85
C ASP A 39 -4.95 6.67 -5.04
N THR A 40 -4.91 5.82 -6.08
CA THR A 40 -5.94 4.80 -6.33
C THR A 40 -5.99 3.77 -5.20
N LEU A 41 -4.84 3.32 -4.68
CA LEU A 41 -4.76 2.37 -3.57
C LEU A 41 -5.36 2.95 -2.29
N PHE A 42 -5.15 4.25 -1.98
CA PHE A 42 -5.81 4.91 -0.85
C PHE A 42 -7.33 4.92 -0.99
N ILE A 43 -7.84 5.19 -2.20
CA ILE A 43 -9.28 5.18 -2.46
C ILE A 43 -9.84 3.75 -2.28
N LEU A 44 -9.21 2.77 -2.92
CA LEU A 44 -9.68 1.37 -2.85
C LEU A 44 -9.62 0.83 -1.43
N SER A 45 -8.56 1.11 -0.68
CA SER A 45 -8.38 0.60 0.69
C SER A 45 -9.48 1.06 1.65
N SER A 46 -10.01 2.27 1.45
CA SER A 46 -11.14 2.81 2.23
C SER A 46 -12.44 2.01 2.04
N HIS A 47 -12.58 1.32 0.91
CA HIS A 47 -13.74 0.50 0.56
C HIS A 47 -13.56 -0.99 0.89
N LEU A 48 -12.37 -1.42 1.31
CA LEU A 48 -12.12 -2.81 1.69
C LEU A 48 -12.74 -3.14 3.05
N ARG A 49 -13.26 -4.37 3.17
CA ARG A 49 -13.66 -4.95 4.46
C ARG A 49 -12.39 -5.17 5.32
N PRO A 50 -12.51 -5.16 6.66
CA PRO A 50 -11.34 -5.17 7.55
C PRO A 50 -10.37 -6.34 7.34
N LYS A 51 -10.89 -7.51 6.94
CA LYS A 51 -10.09 -8.72 6.68
C LYS A 51 -9.08 -8.49 5.55
N GLU A 52 -9.52 -7.89 4.44
CA GLU A 52 -8.69 -7.67 3.25
C GLU A 52 -7.71 -6.51 3.44
N ARG A 53 -7.96 -5.57 4.35
CA ARG A 53 -7.00 -4.49 4.64
C ARG A 53 -5.68 -5.04 5.19
N GLY A 54 -5.75 -5.99 6.12
CA GLY A 54 -4.56 -6.62 6.67
C GLY A 54 -3.85 -7.53 5.65
N THR A 55 -4.59 -8.37 4.93
CA THR A 55 -3.98 -9.37 4.04
C THR A 55 -3.55 -8.84 2.68
N VAL A 56 -4.22 -7.81 2.15
CA VAL A 56 -3.93 -7.29 0.81
C VAL A 56 -3.11 -6.02 0.88
N ILE A 57 -3.58 -5.03 1.64
CA ILE A 57 -2.94 -3.70 1.65
C ILE A 57 -1.59 -3.77 2.36
N LEU A 58 -1.56 -4.24 3.61
CA LEU A 58 -0.29 -4.30 4.36
C LEU A 58 0.74 -5.17 3.65
N THR A 59 0.36 -6.36 3.16
CA THR A 59 1.29 -7.23 2.42
C THR A 59 1.84 -6.58 1.15
N THR A 60 1.01 -5.81 0.43
CA THR A 60 1.49 -5.06 -0.74
C THR A 60 2.53 -4.02 -0.35
N VAL A 61 2.28 -3.25 0.69
CA VAL A 61 3.21 -2.21 1.15
C VAL A 61 4.50 -2.81 1.71
N LEU A 62 4.42 -3.92 2.45
CA LEU A 62 5.60 -4.64 2.95
C LEU A 62 6.44 -5.25 1.82
N THR A 63 5.83 -5.63 0.69
CA THR A 63 6.58 -6.11 -0.48
C THR A 63 7.42 -5.00 -1.06
N LEU A 64 6.88 -3.77 -1.14
CA LEU A 64 7.62 -2.60 -1.59
C LEU A 64 8.72 -2.19 -0.59
N ALA A 65 8.43 -2.26 0.71
CA ALA A 65 9.39 -1.90 1.77
C ALA A 65 10.63 -2.81 1.80
N HIS A 66 10.47 -4.07 1.39
CA HIS A 66 11.54 -5.06 1.38
C HIS A 66 12.14 -5.29 -0.02
N ASP A 67 11.89 -4.42 -0.99
CA ASP A 67 12.55 -4.52 -2.30
C ASP A 67 14.05 -4.22 -2.15
N PRO A 68 14.94 -5.21 -2.38
CA PRO A 68 16.37 -5.05 -2.12
C PRO A 68 17.05 -4.10 -3.12
N ASP A 69 16.48 -3.96 -4.31
CA ASP A 69 17.13 -3.32 -5.45
C ASP A 69 16.52 -1.94 -5.78
N ASP A 70 15.29 -1.67 -5.34
CA ASP A 70 14.56 -0.44 -5.65
C ASP A 70 14.39 0.49 -4.43
N GLU A 71 15.29 1.47 -4.30
CA GLU A 71 15.18 2.50 -3.25
C GLU A 71 13.93 3.39 -3.40
N GLU A 72 13.39 3.54 -4.62
CA GLU A 72 12.18 4.33 -4.86
C GLU A 72 10.95 3.55 -4.39
N ALA A 73 10.90 2.23 -4.61
CA ALA A 73 9.85 1.36 -4.08
C ALA A 73 9.83 1.37 -2.55
N ARG A 74 11.00 1.26 -1.89
CA ARG A 74 11.08 1.36 -0.42
C ARG A 74 10.66 2.73 0.10
N GLY A 75 11.07 3.81 -0.58
CA GLY A 75 10.60 5.16 -0.27
C GLY A 75 9.09 5.33 -0.45
N LEU A 76 8.51 4.71 -1.48
CA LEU A 76 7.07 4.68 -1.72
C LEU A 76 6.33 3.92 -0.62
N ALA A 77 6.93 2.85 -0.11
CA ALA A 77 6.37 2.08 1.00
C ALA A 77 6.22 2.96 2.25
N VAL A 78 7.21 3.80 2.57
CA VAL A 78 7.10 4.76 3.69
C VAL A 78 5.89 5.68 3.52
N PHE A 79 5.73 6.26 2.32
CA PHE A 79 4.60 7.13 2.01
C PHE A 79 3.25 6.41 2.18
N LEU A 80 3.16 5.17 1.69
CA LEU A 80 1.96 4.34 1.80
C LEU A 80 1.66 3.93 3.25
N LEU A 81 2.66 3.52 4.03
CA LEU A 81 2.50 3.17 5.45
C LEU A 81 1.92 4.32 6.26
N ASN A 82 2.39 5.55 6.00
CA ASN A 82 1.86 6.74 6.66
C ASN A 82 0.43 7.07 6.19
N GLY A 83 0.19 7.09 4.87
CA GLY A 83 -1.13 7.44 4.32
C GLY A 83 -2.23 6.42 4.62
N LEU A 84 -1.88 5.14 4.81
CA LEU A 84 -2.83 4.06 5.10
C LEU A 84 -2.99 3.78 6.60
N ALA A 85 -2.28 4.47 7.49
CA ALA A 85 -2.27 4.17 8.92
C ALA A 85 -3.68 4.16 9.55
N GLU A 86 -4.53 5.12 9.19
CA GLU A 86 -5.93 5.16 9.67
C GLU A 86 -6.76 3.99 9.13
N THR A 87 -6.53 3.60 7.87
CA THR A 87 -7.25 2.50 7.22
C THR A 87 -6.85 1.14 7.79
N LEU A 88 -5.56 0.94 8.07
CA LEU A 88 -5.01 -0.25 8.71
C LEU A 88 -5.45 -0.37 10.18
N GLY A 89 -5.64 0.77 10.84
CA GLY A 89 -6.10 0.83 12.22
C GLY A 89 -5.01 0.50 13.24
N ARG A 90 -5.32 0.78 14.51
CA ARG A 90 -4.35 0.80 15.61
C ARG A 90 -3.60 -0.53 15.79
N GLU A 91 -4.28 -1.66 15.68
CA GLU A 91 -3.66 -2.95 15.98
C GLU A 91 -2.58 -3.30 14.96
N LEU A 92 -2.89 -3.20 13.67
CA LEU A 92 -1.91 -3.44 12.61
C LEU A 92 -0.78 -2.42 12.65
N CYS A 93 -1.10 -1.16 12.95
CA CYS A 93 -0.07 -0.13 13.09
C CYS A 93 0.91 -0.46 14.21
N ARG A 94 0.41 -0.87 15.38
CA ARG A 94 1.26 -1.21 16.53
C ARG A 94 2.09 -2.47 16.29
N GLN A 95 1.50 -3.48 15.66
CA GLN A 95 2.16 -4.79 15.47
C GLN A 95 3.18 -4.78 14.32
N PHE A 96 2.87 -4.07 13.23
CA PHE A 96 3.65 -4.18 11.99
C PHE A 96 4.18 -2.83 11.53
N VAL A 97 3.32 -1.84 11.32
CA VAL A 97 3.73 -0.57 10.67
C VAL A 97 4.80 0.16 11.48
N SER A 98 4.68 0.22 12.80
CA SER A 98 5.68 0.89 13.65
C SER A 98 7.05 0.24 13.56
N MET A 99 7.11 -1.09 13.51
CA MET A 99 8.37 -1.82 13.37
C MET A 99 8.96 -1.63 11.96
N GLU A 100 8.09 -1.65 10.95
CA GLU A 100 8.53 -1.44 9.56
C GLU A 100 9.12 -0.05 9.35
N LEU A 101 8.46 1.00 9.86
CA LEU A 101 9.00 2.36 9.80
C LEU A 101 10.31 2.48 10.57
N LEU A 102 10.47 1.79 11.70
CA LEU A 102 11.76 1.76 12.40
C LEU A 102 12.86 1.15 11.51
N CYS A 103 12.59 0.03 10.85
CA CYS A 103 13.54 -0.58 9.91
C CYS A 103 13.89 0.37 8.75
N LEU A 104 12.89 1.02 8.14
CA LEU A 104 13.09 1.97 7.03
C LEU A 104 13.83 3.25 7.46
N SER A 105 13.74 3.64 8.74
CA SER A 105 14.53 4.75 9.29
C SER A 105 16.04 4.47 9.29
N GLU A 106 16.41 3.19 9.27
CA GLU A 106 17.80 2.71 9.21
C GLU A 106 18.20 2.23 7.80
N ASP A 107 17.35 2.41 6.78
CA ASP A 107 17.59 1.97 5.41
C ASP A 107 18.95 2.45 4.88
N PRO A 108 19.71 1.65 4.09
CA PRO A 108 20.99 2.09 3.52
C PRO A 108 20.87 3.34 2.63
N ALA A 109 19.75 3.54 1.95
CA ALA A 109 19.51 4.69 1.10
C ALA A 109 19.05 5.91 1.92
N TRP A 110 19.82 7.00 1.84
CA TRP A 110 19.52 8.22 2.60
C TRP A 110 18.17 8.84 2.25
N LYS A 111 17.68 8.65 1.01
CA LYS A 111 16.38 9.15 0.57
C LYS A 111 15.23 8.46 1.31
N VAL A 112 15.35 7.15 1.52
CA VAL A 112 14.36 6.34 2.25
C VAL A 112 14.34 6.78 3.72
N ARG A 113 15.52 6.89 4.35
CA ARG A 113 15.63 7.41 5.72
C ARG A 113 15.02 8.81 5.88
N LYS A 114 15.21 9.69 4.90
CA LYS A 114 14.64 11.05 4.93
C LYS A 114 13.11 11.07 4.80
N ALA A 115 12.54 10.07 4.12
CA ALA A 115 11.10 9.98 3.92
C ALA A 115 10.36 9.43 5.15
N THR A 116 11.08 8.75 6.06
CA THR A 116 10.56 8.12 7.28
C THR A 116 10.40 9.14 8.40
#